data_AF-A0A3C1RHE2-F1
#
_entry.id   AF-A0A3C1RHE2-F1
#
_cell.length_a   1.000
_cell.length_b   1.000
_cell.length_c   1.000
_cell.angle_alpha   90.00
_cell.angle_beta   90.00
_cell.angle_gamma   90.00
#
_symmetry.space_group_name_H-M   'P 1'
#
loop_
_entity.id
_entity.type
_entity.pdbx_description
1 polymer ?
#
loop_
_entity_poly.entity_id
_entity_poly.type
_entity_poly.pdbx_seq_one_letter_code
_entity_poly.pdbx_strand_id
1 'polypeptide(L)'
;RQGDPGSSQFYVSLEDNLMRLFGSERIAKMMDRMGHKEGEVIQHSMISKSIERAQKKVEENNFGTRKRLLEYDDVMNKQRDVIYKRRKNALFGDHLKYDITNMIFDVANSIAAKGKATGSYKDFEYEIIKTFTMESPVSENDFKNKTVQDLTNILFKAAQEDYQMKLNLLKEKSFPIIENVYQNQGSMFRMIQVPFTDGHKTMTIVTDLKEAYETQCDSLINDFEKNITLSIIDENWKLHLREMDDLRRSSQGAVYEQKDPLVIYKQESFHLFSEMIEKLNKEIISFLYKGEIPA
;
A
#
# COMPACT_ATOMS: atom_id res chain seq x y z
N ARG A 1 51.40 6.10 -1.34
CA ARG A 1 50.44 6.11 -0.19
C ARG A 1 51.20 5.54 1.01
N GLN A 2 50.84 5.79 2.27
CA GLN A 2 51.74 5.57 3.43
C GLN A 2 52.96 6.51 3.43
N GLY A 3 52.75 7.78 3.10
CA GLY A 3 53.80 8.79 3.10
C GLY A 3 54.69 8.83 1.85
N ASP A 4 54.53 7.88 0.92
CA ASP A 4 55.29 7.91 -0.34
C ASP A 4 55.08 9.24 -1.10
N PRO A 5 56.15 9.83 -1.65
CA PRO A 5 56.03 10.97 -2.55
C PRO A 5 55.24 10.56 -3.81
N GLY A 6 54.34 11.43 -4.24
CA GLY A 6 53.54 11.23 -5.45
C GLY A 6 52.95 12.54 -5.95
N SER A 7 52.65 12.59 -7.24
CA SER A 7 51.97 13.71 -7.89
C SER A 7 50.70 13.22 -8.58
N SER A 8 49.69 14.09 -8.63
CA SER A 8 48.51 13.91 -9.46
C SER A 8 48.38 15.11 -10.38
N GLN A 9 48.05 14.84 -11.64
CA GLN A 9 47.82 15.87 -12.65
C GLN A 9 46.55 15.51 -13.40
N PHE A 10 45.68 16.51 -13.54
CA PHE A 10 44.43 16.37 -14.27
C PHE A 10 44.54 17.19 -15.57
N TYR A 11 44.12 16.58 -16.67
CA TYR A 11 44.03 17.21 -17.97
C TYR A 11 42.54 17.37 -18.32
N VAL A 12 42.14 18.57 -18.70
CA VAL A 12 40.74 18.93 -18.98
C VAL A 12 40.71 19.76 -20.26
N SER A 13 39.73 19.51 -21.11
CA SER A 13 39.51 20.27 -22.34
C SER A 13 38.28 21.18 -22.21
N LEU A 14 38.31 22.32 -22.90
CA LEU A 14 37.13 23.18 -23.06
C LEU A 14 36.01 22.47 -23.84
N GLU A 15 36.34 21.39 -24.55
CA GLU A 15 35.38 20.54 -25.25
C GLU A 15 34.76 19.45 -24.38
N ASP A 16 35.18 19.27 -23.13
CA ASP A 16 34.62 18.24 -22.26
C ASP A 16 33.14 18.50 -21.95
N ASN A 17 32.38 17.43 -21.70
CA ASN A 17 30.94 17.52 -21.42
C ASN A 17 30.62 18.51 -20.28
N LEU A 18 31.44 18.54 -19.23
CA LEU A 18 31.28 19.50 -18.13
C LEU A 18 31.44 20.94 -18.65
N MET A 19 32.45 21.22 -19.47
CA MET A 19 32.71 22.58 -19.95
C MET A 19 31.65 23.03 -20.97
N ARG A 20 31.14 22.13 -21.80
CA ARG A 20 30.03 22.41 -22.73
C ARG A 20 28.77 22.86 -22.01
N LEU A 21 28.43 22.24 -20.88
CA LEU A 21 27.25 22.59 -20.07
C LEU A 21 27.34 23.98 -19.42
N PHE A 22 28.55 24.54 -19.24
CA PHE A 22 28.78 25.78 -18.49
C PHE A 22 29.33 26.94 -19.34
N GLY A 23 29.06 26.93 -20.64
CA GLY A 23 29.35 28.06 -21.52
C GLY A 23 30.83 28.15 -21.94
N SER A 24 31.40 27.01 -22.36
CA SER A 24 32.75 26.90 -22.92
C SER A 24 33.05 27.96 -24.00
N GLU A 25 32.06 28.36 -24.81
CA GLU A 25 32.23 29.37 -25.86
C GLU A 25 32.67 30.74 -25.34
N ARG A 26 32.17 31.19 -24.18
CA ARG A 26 32.56 32.49 -23.60
C ARG A 26 33.99 32.46 -23.11
N ILE A 27 34.39 31.33 -22.53
CA ILE A 27 35.75 31.10 -22.05
C ILE A 27 36.70 31.02 -23.25
N ALA A 28 36.38 30.20 -24.26
CA ALA A 28 37.14 30.08 -25.51
C ALA A 28 37.35 31.44 -26.21
N LYS A 29 36.28 32.22 -26.43
CA LYS A 29 36.37 33.57 -27.04
C LYS A 29 37.18 34.59 -26.22
N MET A 30 37.33 34.37 -24.92
CA MET A 30 38.22 35.18 -24.07
C MET A 30 39.67 34.73 -24.25
N MET A 31 39.91 33.42 -24.34
CA MET A 31 41.24 32.83 -24.54
C MET A 31 41.82 33.20 -25.90
N ASP A 32 41.02 33.15 -26.96
CA ASP A 32 41.40 33.57 -28.31
C ASP A 32 41.83 35.05 -28.33
N ARG A 33 41.11 35.91 -27.59
CA ARG A 33 41.45 37.34 -27.43
C ARG A 33 42.72 37.59 -26.63
N MET A 34 43.09 36.65 -25.74
CA MET A 34 44.35 36.71 -24.99
C MET A 34 45.54 36.12 -25.78
N GLY A 35 45.29 35.58 -26.98
CA GLY A 35 46.34 35.11 -27.89
C GLY A 35 46.85 33.69 -27.64
N HIS A 36 46.11 32.88 -26.86
CA HIS A 36 46.44 31.47 -26.66
C HIS A 36 46.23 30.67 -27.96
N LYS A 37 47.16 29.77 -28.27
CA LYS A 37 47.11 28.92 -29.47
C LYS A 37 46.59 27.52 -29.15
N GLU A 38 45.99 26.88 -30.14
CA GLU A 38 45.53 25.50 -30.05
C GLU A 38 46.72 24.57 -29.72
N GLY A 39 46.59 23.77 -28.65
CA GLY A 39 47.66 22.92 -28.13
C GLY A 39 48.50 23.52 -26.99
N GLU A 40 48.32 24.79 -26.63
CA GLU A 40 48.97 25.37 -25.45
C GLU A 40 48.31 24.90 -24.15
N VAL A 41 49.13 24.46 -23.19
CA VAL A 41 48.64 24.06 -21.86
C VAL A 41 48.31 25.33 -21.07
N ILE A 42 47.05 25.45 -20.72
CA ILE A 42 46.57 26.59 -19.94
C ILE A 42 46.60 26.24 -18.46
N GLN A 43 47.38 26.98 -17.68
CA GLN A 43 47.43 26.88 -16.22
C GLN A 43 47.07 28.23 -15.59
N HIS A 44 45.78 28.56 -15.60
CA HIS A 44 45.27 29.78 -14.98
C HIS A 44 44.28 29.47 -13.86
N SER A 45 44.50 30.09 -12.70
CA SER A 45 43.66 29.92 -11.51
C SER A 45 42.19 30.31 -11.74
N MET A 46 41.92 31.25 -12.66
CA MET A 46 40.55 31.61 -13.06
C MET A 46 39.80 30.48 -13.77
N ILE A 47 40.52 29.65 -14.53
CA ILE A 47 39.94 28.52 -15.26
C ILE A 47 39.71 27.36 -14.30
N SER A 48 40.67 27.06 -13.43
CA SER A 48 40.48 26.08 -12.35
C SER A 48 39.28 26.45 -11.46
N LYS A 49 39.12 27.73 -11.07
CA LYS A 49 37.94 28.22 -10.32
C LYS A 49 36.64 28.11 -11.11
N SER A 50 36.67 28.32 -12.42
CA SER A 50 35.50 28.15 -13.29
C SER A 50 35.06 26.69 -13.38
N ILE A 51 36.02 25.77 -13.53
CA ILE A 51 35.78 24.32 -13.51
C ILE A 51 35.21 23.89 -12.15
N GLU A 52 35.79 24.37 -11.04
CA GLU A 52 35.31 24.08 -9.68
C GLU A 52 33.86 24.55 -9.49
N ARG A 53 33.51 25.75 -9.97
CA ARG A 53 32.13 26.26 -9.91
C ARG A 53 31.17 25.43 -10.76
N ALA A 54 31.57 25.04 -11.97
CA ALA A 54 30.79 24.17 -12.83
C ALA A 54 30.53 22.82 -12.14
N GLN A 55 31.57 22.21 -11.58
CA GLN A 55 31.46 20.96 -10.83
C GLN A 55 30.53 21.09 -9.62
N LYS A 56 30.73 22.11 -8.76
CA LYS A 56 29.84 22.39 -7.62
C LYS A 56 28.38 22.53 -8.05
N LYS A 57 28.13 23.18 -9.19
CA LYS A 57 26.77 23.35 -9.70
C LYS A 57 26.15 22.05 -10.18
N VAL A 58 26.93 21.16 -10.80
CA VAL A 58 26.48 19.80 -11.14
C VAL A 58 26.19 18.98 -9.89
N GLU A 59 27.05 19.06 -8.88
CA GLU A 59 26.86 18.39 -7.59
C GLU A 59 25.59 18.89 -6.88
N GLU A 60 25.37 20.20 -6.84
CA GLU A 60 24.13 20.81 -6.32
C GLU A 60 22.89 20.32 -7.07
N ASN A 61 22.94 20.25 -8.40
CA ASN A 61 21.82 19.76 -9.21
C ASN A 61 21.52 18.29 -8.91
N ASN A 62 22.56 17.44 -8.91
CA ASN A 62 22.44 16.03 -8.57
C ASN A 62 21.90 15.82 -7.14
N PHE A 63 22.37 16.63 -6.19
CA PHE A 63 21.84 16.64 -4.82
C PHE A 63 20.35 17.01 -4.82
N GLY A 64 19.96 18.04 -5.57
CA GLY A 64 18.55 18.44 -5.73
C GLY A 64 17.69 17.32 -6.31
N THR A 65 18.15 16.63 -7.36
CA THR A 65 17.45 15.49 -7.96
C THR A 65 17.25 14.36 -6.95
N ARG A 66 18.31 13.98 -6.21
CA ARG A 66 18.23 12.92 -5.20
C ARG A 66 17.33 13.31 -4.03
N LYS A 67 17.40 14.56 -3.57
CA LYS A 67 16.53 15.08 -2.52
C LYS A 67 15.06 14.96 -2.94
N ARG A 68 14.72 15.41 -4.15
CA ARG A 68 13.35 15.26 -4.67
C ARG A 68 12.95 13.79 -4.78
N LEU A 69 13.80 12.93 -5.33
CA LEU A 69 13.53 11.48 -5.41
C LEU A 69 13.16 10.90 -4.04
N LEU A 70 13.94 11.23 -3.00
CA LEU A 70 13.71 10.79 -1.64
C LEU A 70 12.36 11.29 -1.10
N GLU A 71 12.01 12.55 -1.35
CA GLU A 71 10.73 13.12 -0.87
C GLU A 71 9.49 12.43 -1.48
N TYR A 72 9.58 11.93 -2.72
CA TYR A 72 8.54 11.09 -3.32
C TYR A 72 8.53 9.68 -2.69
N ASP A 73 9.70 9.08 -2.50
CA ASP A 73 9.82 7.74 -1.91
C ASP A 73 9.37 7.70 -0.44
N ASP A 74 9.60 8.76 0.33
CA ASP A 74 9.15 8.89 1.72
C ASP A 74 7.64 8.73 1.89
N VAL A 75 6.86 9.19 0.90
CA VAL A 75 5.40 9.00 0.89
C VAL A 75 5.06 7.52 0.74
N MET A 76 5.68 6.86 -0.23
CA MET A 76 5.48 5.43 -0.49
C MET A 76 5.96 4.56 0.67
N ASN A 77 7.09 4.92 1.30
CA ASN A 77 7.64 4.19 2.43
C ASN A 77 6.66 4.20 3.62
N LYS A 78 6.07 5.35 3.95
CA LYS A 78 5.06 5.43 5.03
C LYS A 78 3.84 4.54 4.76
N GLN A 79 3.35 4.54 3.52
CA GLN A 79 2.23 3.67 3.13
C GLN A 79 2.62 2.20 3.20
N ARG A 80 3.83 1.88 2.74
CA ARG A 80 4.39 0.52 2.77
C ARG A 80 4.51 -0.02 4.18
N ASP A 81 4.97 0.78 5.14
CA ASP A 81 5.07 0.38 6.54
C ASP A 81 3.72 -0.08 7.12
N VAL A 82 2.65 0.66 6.81
CA VAL A 82 1.28 0.31 7.23
C VAL A 82 0.84 -1.00 6.61
N ILE A 83 0.99 -1.14 5.30
CA ILE A 83 0.57 -2.35 4.58
C ILE A 83 1.39 -3.57 5.00
N TYR A 84 2.70 -3.43 5.13
CA TYR A 84 3.58 -4.54 5.50
C TYR A 84 3.33 -5.00 6.92
N LYS A 85 2.96 -4.09 7.84
CA LYS A 85 2.48 -4.48 9.16
C LYS A 85 1.20 -5.33 9.08
N ARG A 86 0.20 -4.91 8.31
CA ARG A 86 -1.05 -5.68 8.12
C ARG A 86 -0.80 -7.03 7.46
N ARG A 87 0.05 -7.08 6.43
CA ARG A 87 0.46 -8.33 5.76
C ARG A 87 1.16 -9.28 6.73
N LYS A 88 2.06 -8.76 7.57
CA LYS A 88 2.76 -9.55 8.59
C LYS A 88 1.77 -10.16 9.57
N ASN A 89 0.81 -9.37 10.07
CA ASN A 89 -0.24 -9.86 10.97
C ASN A 89 -1.09 -10.96 10.30
N ALA A 90 -1.45 -10.79 9.03
CA ALA A 90 -2.17 -11.81 8.26
C ALA A 90 -1.34 -13.08 8.01
N LEU A 91 -0.04 -12.97 7.76
CA LEU A 91 0.85 -14.12 7.52
C LEU A 91 1.04 -14.99 8.76
N PHE A 92 1.32 -14.37 9.91
CA PHE A 92 1.62 -15.12 11.14
C PHE A 92 0.36 -15.42 11.96
N GLY A 93 -0.71 -14.64 11.78
CA GLY A 93 -1.94 -14.72 12.59
C GLY A 93 -1.87 -13.89 13.87
N ASP A 94 -0.70 -13.38 14.22
CA ASP A 94 -0.51 -12.50 15.36
C ASP A 94 -1.34 -11.23 15.15
N HIS A 95 -2.22 -10.93 16.11
CA HIS A 95 -3.11 -9.79 16.09
C HIS A 95 -4.14 -9.73 14.95
N LEU A 96 -4.26 -10.75 14.09
CA LEU A 96 -5.21 -10.72 12.97
C LEU A 96 -6.65 -10.50 13.42
N LYS A 97 -7.07 -11.14 14.54
CA LYS A 97 -8.40 -10.93 15.12
C LYS A 97 -8.65 -9.47 15.52
N TYR A 98 -7.64 -8.79 16.05
CA TYR A 98 -7.74 -7.36 16.37
C TYR A 98 -7.82 -6.53 15.09
N ASP A 99 -7.03 -6.86 14.07
CA ASP A 99 -7.11 -6.18 12.78
C ASP A 99 -8.50 -6.36 12.13
N ILE A 100 -9.07 -7.57 12.16
CA ILE A 100 -10.44 -7.83 11.68
C ILE A 100 -11.47 -7.04 12.49
N THR A 101 -11.35 -7.02 13.82
CA THR A 101 -12.26 -6.24 14.68
C THR A 101 -12.20 -4.75 14.33
N ASN A 102 -11.00 -4.20 14.13
CA ASN A 102 -10.82 -2.82 13.70
C ASN A 102 -11.39 -2.57 12.30
N MET A 103 -11.21 -3.52 11.36
CA MET A 103 -11.81 -3.44 10.03
C MET A 103 -13.34 -3.42 10.09
N ILE A 104 -13.96 -4.24 10.93
CA ILE A 104 -15.43 -4.24 11.14
C ILE A 104 -15.86 -2.86 11.65
N PHE A 105 -15.13 -2.28 12.61
CA PHE A 105 -15.43 -0.94 13.12
C PHE A 105 -15.30 0.14 12.04
N ASP A 106 -14.20 0.12 11.27
CA ASP A 106 -13.95 1.09 10.20
C ASP A 106 -15.02 1.00 9.10
N VAL A 107 -15.41 -0.22 8.73
CA VAL A 107 -16.49 -0.47 7.75
C VAL A 107 -17.83 -0.01 8.30
N ALA A 108 -18.16 -0.31 9.55
CA ALA A 108 -19.37 0.18 10.21
C ALA A 108 -19.41 1.71 10.23
N ASN A 109 -18.28 2.36 10.51
CA ASN A 109 -18.15 3.81 10.49
C ASN A 109 -18.34 4.40 9.10
N SER A 110 -17.72 3.80 8.07
CA SER A 110 -17.91 4.22 6.68
C SER A 110 -19.38 4.13 6.26
N ILE A 111 -20.06 3.02 6.58
CA ILE A 111 -21.48 2.82 6.26
C ILE A 111 -22.35 3.86 6.99
N ALA A 112 -22.13 4.08 8.29
CA ALA A 112 -22.88 5.05 9.08
C ALA A 112 -22.66 6.49 8.58
N ALA A 113 -21.41 6.87 8.31
CA ALA A 113 -21.05 8.20 7.80
C ALA A 113 -21.66 8.46 6.42
N LYS A 114 -21.53 7.50 5.49
CA LYS A 114 -22.07 7.60 4.14
C LYS A 114 -23.59 7.65 4.15
N GLY A 115 -24.26 6.79 4.93
CA GLY A 115 -25.70 6.80 5.08
C GLY A 115 -26.21 8.15 5.60
N LYS A 116 -25.56 8.71 6.64
CA LYS A 116 -25.91 10.03 7.18
C LYS A 116 -25.67 11.17 6.19
N ALA A 117 -24.59 11.10 5.40
CA ALA A 117 -24.29 12.10 4.38
C ALA A 117 -25.34 12.12 3.26
N THR A 118 -25.88 10.96 2.86
CA THR A 118 -26.95 10.88 1.85
C THR A 118 -28.34 11.10 2.44
N GLY A 119 -28.52 10.91 3.76
CA GLY A 119 -29.81 10.99 4.44
C GLY A 119 -30.75 9.81 4.13
N SER A 120 -30.25 8.77 3.44
CA SER A 120 -31.03 7.62 2.98
C SER A 120 -30.83 6.43 3.91
N TYR A 121 -31.86 6.12 4.72
CA TYR A 121 -31.85 4.90 5.56
C TYR A 121 -31.82 3.62 4.71
N LYS A 122 -32.45 3.64 3.53
CA LYS A 122 -32.45 2.48 2.62
C LYS A 122 -31.06 2.15 2.09
N ASP A 123 -30.26 3.17 1.78
CA ASP A 123 -28.88 2.95 1.32
C ASP A 123 -28.00 2.42 2.46
N PHE A 124 -28.21 2.93 3.69
CA PHE A 124 -27.56 2.43 4.89
C PHE A 124 -27.88 0.95 5.13
N GLU A 125 -29.16 0.58 5.10
CA GLU A 125 -29.62 -0.81 5.25
C GLU A 125 -29.08 -1.72 4.14
N TYR A 126 -29.14 -1.27 2.89
CA TYR A 126 -28.62 -2.02 1.74
C TYR A 126 -27.12 -2.30 1.88
N GLU A 127 -26.32 -1.31 2.30
CA GLU A 127 -24.88 -1.49 2.48
C GLU A 127 -24.53 -2.44 3.63
N ILE A 128 -25.33 -2.47 4.70
CA ILE A 128 -25.19 -3.45 5.80
C ILE A 128 -25.43 -4.86 5.26
N ILE A 129 -26.56 -5.09 4.59
CA ILE A 129 -26.91 -6.40 4.03
C ILE A 129 -25.84 -6.85 3.04
N LYS A 130 -25.41 -5.94 2.16
CA LYS A 130 -24.40 -6.25 1.14
C LYS A 130 -23.05 -6.61 1.74
N THR A 131 -22.66 -6.00 2.86
CA THR A 131 -21.30 -6.14 3.41
C THR A 131 -21.25 -7.18 4.53
N PHE A 132 -22.16 -7.10 5.50
CA PHE A 132 -22.21 -7.95 6.68
C PHE A 132 -23.22 -9.10 6.57
N THR A 133 -24.02 -9.17 5.49
CA THR A 133 -25.05 -10.22 5.31
C THR A 133 -26.07 -10.31 6.46
N MET A 134 -26.29 -9.21 7.18
CA MET A 134 -27.22 -9.11 8.30
C MET A 134 -28.23 -7.97 8.08
N GLU A 135 -29.32 -8.00 8.85
CA GLU A 135 -30.31 -6.92 8.89
C GLU A 135 -29.77 -5.71 9.66
N SER A 136 -30.34 -4.53 9.40
CA SER A 136 -29.96 -3.32 10.15
C SER A 136 -30.34 -3.47 11.63
N PRO A 137 -29.37 -3.32 12.57
CA PRO A 137 -29.67 -3.34 14.00
C PRO A 137 -30.28 -2.01 14.50
N VAL A 138 -30.42 -1.03 13.60
CA VAL A 138 -30.88 0.33 13.91
C VAL A 138 -32.19 0.59 13.17
N SER A 139 -33.19 1.13 13.86
CA SER A 139 -34.45 1.55 13.24
C SER A 139 -34.30 2.85 12.42
N GLU A 140 -35.21 3.12 11.48
CA GLU A 140 -35.19 4.38 10.70
C GLU A 140 -35.26 5.63 11.61
N ASN A 141 -36.00 5.55 12.73
CA ASN A 141 -36.09 6.64 13.71
C ASN A 141 -34.76 6.85 14.44
N ASP A 142 -34.10 5.79 14.85
CA ASP A 142 -32.78 5.87 15.48
C ASP A 142 -31.73 6.38 14.50
N PHE A 143 -31.79 5.94 13.24
CA PHE A 143 -30.95 6.45 12.17
C PHE A 143 -31.11 7.95 11.98
N LYS A 144 -32.32 8.52 12.11
CA LYS A 144 -32.51 9.98 12.01
C LYS A 144 -31.94 10.71 13.24
N ASN A 145 -32.20 10.21 14.44
CA ASN A 145 -31.96 10.93 15.68
C ASN A 145 -30.54 10.77 16.27
N LYS A 146 -29.86 9.64 16.00
CA LYS A 146 -28.54 9.35 16.58
C LYS A 146 -27.39 9.96 15.77
N THR A 147 -26.25 10.14 16.42
CA THR A 147 -25.03 10.62 15.76
C THR A 147 -24.37 9.50 14.93
N VAL A 148 -23.46 9.85 14.01
CA VAL A 148 -22.67 8.84 13.27
C VAL A 148 -21.95 7.91 14.23
N GLN A 149 -21.34 8.44 15.29
CA GLN A 149 -20.58 7.65 16.26
C GLN A 149 -21.46 6.65 17.02
N ASP A 150 -22.66 7.05 17.42
CA ASP A 150 -23.61 6.15 18.08
C ASP A 150 -24.06 5.03 17.15
N LEU A 151 -24.35 5.37 15.89
CA LEU A 151 -24.72 4.39 14.85
C LEU A 151 -23.58 3.41 14.58
N THR A 152 -22.35 3.91 14.46
CA THR A 152 -21.15 3.08 14.31
C THR A 152 -21.02 2.10 15.45
N ASN A 153 -21.16 2.53 16.71
CA ASN A 153 -21.02 1.65 17.87
C ASN A 153 -22.09 0.55 17.92
N ILE A 154 -23.35 0.90 17.62
CA ILE A 154 -24.45 -0.07 17.59
C ILE A 154 -24.22 -1.09 16.47
N LEU A 155 -23.89 -0.61 15.27
CA LEU A 155 -23.64 -1.46 14.11
C LEU A 155 -22.42 -2.36 14.32
N PHE A 156 -21.33 -1.81 14.84
CA PHE A 156 -20.10 -2.55 15.16
C PHE A 156 -20.37 -3.69 16.13
N LYS A 157 -21.10 -3.42 17.23
CA LYS A 157 -21.40 -4.46 18.23
C LYS A 157 -22.23 -5.59 17.61
N ALA A 158 -23.29 -5.26 16.89
CA ALA A 158 -24.14 -6.25 16.23
C ALA A 158 -23.35 -7.06 15.18
N ALA A 159 -22.55 -6.38 14.35
CA ALA A 159 -21.71 -7.02 13.35
C ALA A 159 -20.71 -7.98 13.99
N GLN A 160 -20.05 -7.59 15.08
CA GLN A 160 -19.08 -8.43 15.78
C GLN A 160 -19.72 -9.69 16.37
N GLU A 161 -20.91 -9.56 16.97
CA GLU A 161 -21.67 -10.70 17.50
C GLU A 161 -22.10 -11.64 16.36
N ASP A 162 -22.63 -11.10 15.26
CA ASP A 162 -23.04 -11.86 14.08
C ASP A 162 -21.85 -12.60 13.43
N TYR A 163 -20.69 -11.94 13.32
CA TYR A 163 -19.48 -12.56 12.79
C TYR A 163 -19.07 -13.80 13.59
N GLN A 164 -19.09 -13.69 14.92
CA GLN A 164 -18.73 -14.80 15.80
C GLN A 164 -19.72 -15.98 15.65
N MET A 165 -21.02 -15.69 15.50
CA MET A 165 -22.03 -16.72 15.22
C MET A 165 -21.79 -17.39 13.86
N LYS A 166 -21.50 -16.60 12.82
CA LYS A 166 -21.18 -17.10 11.47
C LYS A 166 -19.96 -18.01 11.47
N LEU A 167 -18.88 -17.64 12.19
CA LEU A 167 -17.69 -18.49 12.31
C LEU A 167 -18.00 -19.83 12.99
N ASN A 168 -18.85 -19.83 14.03
CA ASN A 168 -19.25 -21.06 14.70
C ASN A 168 -20.08 -21.96 13.76
N LEU A 169 -21.04 -21.38 13.03
CA LEU A 169 -21.83 -22.12 12.04
C LEU A 169 -20.94 -22.70 10.93
N LEU A 170 -19.93 -21.95 10.48
CA LEU A 170 -18.99 -22.41 9.47
C LEU A 170 -18.17 -23.60 9.98
N LYS A 171 -17.73 -23.60 11.24
CA LYS A 171 -17.06 -24.75 11.86
C LYS A 171 -17.98 -25.97 11.92
N GLU A 172 -19.21 -25.80 12.40
CA GLU A 172 -20.19 -26.88 12.51
C GLU A 172 -20.49 -27.55 11.16
N LYS A 173 -20.60 -26.75 10.09
CA LYS A 173 -20.79 -27.27 8.72
C LYS A 173 -19.54 -27.93 8.15
N SER A 174 -18.36 -27.40 8.47
CA SER A 174 -17.09 -27.88 7.91
C SER A 174 -16.57 -29.13 8.63
N PHE A 175 -16.87 -29.28 9.92
CA PHE A 175 -16.31 -30.36 10.74
C PHE A 175 -16.63 -31.77 10.25
N PRO A 176 -17.87 -32.12 9.85
CA PRO A 176 -18.17 -33.44 9.31
C PRO A 176 -17.37 -33.77 8.04
N ILE A 177 -17.08 -32.76 7.22
CA ILE A 177 -16.28 -32.92 6.00
C ILE A 177 -14.83 -33.21 6.38
N ILE A 178 -14.26 -32.43 7.29
CA ILE A 178 -12.88 -32.60 7.78
C ILE A 178 -12.71 -33.94 8.51
N GLU A 179 -13.66 -34.32 9.35
CA GLU A 179 -13.67 -35.60 10.07
C GLU A 179 -13.67 -36.78 9.09
N ASN A 180 -14.55 -36.75 8.08
CA ASN A 180 -14.60 -37.79 7.07
C ASN A 180 -13.28 -37.92 6.31
N VAL A 181 -12.68 -36.79 5.90
CA VAL A 181 -11.40 -36.77 5.19
C VAL A 181 -10.27 -37.28 6.08
N TYR A 182 -10.23 -36.90 7.36
CA TYR A 182 -9.22 -37.35 8.30
C TYR A 182 -9.32 -38.86 8.58
N GLN A 183 -10.52 -39.39 8.80
CA GLN A 183 -10.71 -40.82 9.07
C GLN A 183 -10.37 -41.70 7.86
N ASN A 184 -10.73 -41.27 6.65
CA ASN A 184 -10.52 -42.07 5.43
C ASN A 184 -9.14 -41.89 4.80
N GLN A 185 -8.52 -40.71 4.96
CA GLN A 185 -7.32 -40.31 4.20
C GLN A 185 -6.23 -39.66 5.06
N GLY A 186 -6.39 -39.59 6.38
CA GLY A 186 -5.49 -38.87 7.28
C GLY A 186 -4.06 -39.42 7.35
N SER A 187 -3.84 -40.68 6.96
CA SER A 187 -2.48 -41.24 6.86
C SER A 187 -1.75 -40.88 5.57
N MET A 188 -2.46 -40.38 4.55
CA MET A 188 -1.90 -40.07 3.23
C MET A 188 -1.52 -38.60 3.06
N PHE A 189 -2.25 -37.68 3.71
CA PHE A 189 -2.07 -36.25 3.49
C PHE A 189 -2.03 -35.47 4.80
N ARG A 190 -0.99 -34.64 4.96
CA ARG A 190 -0.87 -33.69 6.08
C ARG A 190 -1.55 -32.35 5.77
N MET A 191 -1.32 -31.82 4.57
CA MET A 191 -1.90 -30.56 4.12
C MET A 191 -3.03 -30.84 3.14
N ILE A 192 -4.19 -30.22 3.36
CA ILE A 192 -5.32 -30.29 2.45
C ILE A 192 -5.64 -28.91 1.86
N GLN A 193 -6.24 -28.93 0.68
CA GLN A 193 -6.73 -27.75 0.00
C GLN A 193 -8.25 -27.65 0.21
N VAL A 194 -8.70 -26.54 0.80
CA VAL A 194 -10.11 -26.28 1.04
C VAL A 194 -10.52 -25.06 0.23
N PRO A 195 -11.44 -25.20 -0.74
CA PRO A 195 -11.96 -24.04 -1.46
C PRO A 195 -12.98 -23.30 -0.59
N PHE A 196 -12.86 -21.97 -0.57
CA PHE A 196 -13.86 -21.05 -0.02
C PHE A 196 -14.35 -20.13 -1.13
N THR A 197 -15.65 -19.84 -1.14
CA THR A 197 -16.27 -18.93 -2.11
C THR A 197 -17.15 -17.91 -1.41
N ASP A 198 -17.18 -16.69 -1.93
CA ASP A 198 -18.16 -15.66 -1.56
C ASP A 198 -19.33 -15.57 -2.57
N GLY A 199 -19.40 -16.53 -3.49
CA GLY A 199 -20.32 -16.57 -4.63
C GLY A 199 -19.76 -15.98 -5.93
N HIS A 200 -18.66 -15.22 -5.86
CA HIS A 200 -18.03 -14.59 -7.03
C HIS A 200 -16.56 -14.96 -7.21
N LYS A 201 -15.80 -14.96 -6.11
CA LYS A 201 -14.38 -15.33 -6.04
C LYS A 201 -14.27 -16.62 -5.24
N THR A 202 -13.54 -17.60 -5.80
CA THR A 202 -13.16 -18.82 -5.09
C THR A 202 -11.68 -18.78 -4.76
N MET A 203 -11.35 -18.99 -3.50
CA MET A 203 -9.99 -19.05 -2.99
C MET A 203 -9.72 -20.42 -2.39
N THR A 204 -8.61 -21.03 -2.78
CA THR A 204 -8.17 -22.30 -2.19
C THR A 204 -7.21 -21.99 -1.05
N ILE A 205 -7.58 -22.40 0.17
CA ILE A 205 -6.72 -22.28 1.34
C ILE A 205 -6.05 -23.62 1.61
N VAL A 206 -4.82 -23.57 2.12
CA VAL A 206 -4.06 -24.75 2.52
C VAL A 206 -4.06 -24.81 4.04
N THR A 207 -4.52 -25.92 4.62
CA THR A 207 -4.59 -26.12 6.07
C THR A 207 -4.02 -27.47 6.47
N ASP A 208 -3.52 -27.60 7.71
CA ASP A 208 -3.08 -28.88 8.27
C ASP A 208 -4.31 -29.68 8.71
N LEU A 209 -4.53 -30.82 8.06
CA LEU A 209 -5.72 -31.67 8.26
C LEU A 209 -5.82 -32.18 9.70
N LYS A 210 -4.68 -32.54 10.29
CA LYS A 210 -4.65 -33.09 11.65
C LYS A 210 -5.01 -32.00 12.65
N GLU A 211 -4.42 -30.83 12.50
CA GLU A 211 -4.73 -29.68 13.37
C GLU A 211 -6.20 -29.28 13.22
N ALA A 212 -6.72 -29.22 11.99
CA ALA A 212 -8.12 -28.89 11.73
C ALA A 212 -9.10 -29.89 12.36
N TYR A 213 -8.74 -31.17 12.43
CA TYR A 213 -9.54 -32.18 13.13
C TYR A 213 -9.46 -32.03 14.66
N GLU A 214 -8.25 -31.96 15.21
CA GLU A 214 -8.00 -31.89 16.66
C GLU A 214 -8.58 -30.62 17.30
N THR A 215 -8.60 -29.50 16.57
CA THR A 215 -9.14 -28.23 17.05
C THR A 215 -10.60 -27.97 16.62
N GLN A 216 -11.34 -28.98 16.15
CA GLN A 216 -12.72 -28.82 15.68
C GLN A 216 -12.90 -27.67 14.66
N CYS A 217 -12.00 -27.60 13.67
CA CYS A 217 -11.92 -26.58 12.63
C CYS A 217 -11.51 -25.17 13.07
N ASP A 218 -11.09 -24.94 14.33
CA ASP A 218 -10.54 -23.64 14.72
C ASP A 218 -9.31 -23.23 13.88
N SER A 219 -8.37 -24.14 13.63
CA SER A 219 -7.20 -23.85 12.78
C SER A 219 -7.61 -23.55 11.33
N LEU A 220 -8.58 -24.28 10.78
CA LEU A 220 -9.14 -24.02 9.45
C LEU A 220 -9.72 -22.61 9.33
N ILE A 221 -10.45 -22.15 10.35
CA ILE A 221 -11.00 -20.78 10.37
C ILE A 221 -9.88 -19.74 10.45
N ASN A 222 -8.88 -19.97 11.28
CA ASN A 222 -7.73 -19.06 11.35
C ASN A 222 -7.00 -19.01 10.00
N ASP A 223 -6.79 -20.16 9.34
CA ASP A 223 -6.16 -20.23 8.02
C ASP A 223 -7.02 -19.54 6.95
N PHE A 224 -8.34 -19.68 7.05
CA PHE A 224 -9.28 -18.96 6.21
C PHE A 224 -9.10 -17.44 6.36
N GLU A 225 -9.23 -16.91 7.59
CA GLU A 225 -9.05 -15.49 7.87
C GLU A 225 -7.69 -14.96 7.37
N LYS A 226 -6.60 -15.68 7.65
CA LYS A 226 -5.24 -15.31 7.23
C LYS A 226 -5.10 -15.23 5.71
N ASN A 227 -5.47 -16.30 5.00
CA ASN A 227 -5.25 -16.40 3.56
C ASN A 227 -6.12 -15.42 2.78
N ILE A 228 -7.40 -15.27 3.15
CA ILE A 228 -8.32 -14.31 2.52
C ILE A 228 -7.77 -12.88 2.72
N THR A 229 -7.45 -12.52 3.97
CA THR A 229 -6.93 -11.18 4.30
C THR A 229 -5.66 -10.88 3.52
N LEU A 230 -4.69 -11.80 3.52
CA LEU A 230 -3.42 -11.62 2.81
C LEU A 230 -3.61 -11.44 1.31
N SER A 231 -4.44 -12.29 0.68
CA SER A 231 -4.67 -12.25 -0.77
C SER A 231 -5.30 -10.92 -1.19
N ILE A 232 -6.30 -10.44 -0.44
CA ILE A 232 -6.98 -9.18 -0.76
C ILE A 232 -6.06 -7.97 -0.52
N ILE A 233 -5.22 -8.01 0.54
CA ILE A 233 -4.19 -6.97 0.74
C ILE A 233 -3.24 -6.92 -0.46
N ASP A 234 -2.74 -8.07 -0.91
CA ASP A 234 -1.77 -8.14 -2.01
C ASP A 234 -2.37 -7.66 -3.34
N GLU A 235 -3.63 -8.01 -3.61
CA GLU A 235 -4.34 -7.57 -4.81
C GLU A 235 -4.52 -6.05 -4.83
N ASN A 236 -5.06 -5.48 -3.74
CA ASN A 236 -5.29 -4.04 -3.63
C ASN A 236 -4.00 -3.23 -3.59
N TRP A 237 -2.98 -3.70 -2.86
CA TRP A 237 -1.68 -3.02 -2.80
C TRP A 237 -0.99 -2.99 -4.18
N LYS A 238 -1.05 -4.09 -4.94
CA LYS A 238 -0.50 -4.13 -6.30
C LYS A 238 -1.19 -3.12 -7.22
N LEU A 239 -2.50 -2.95 -7.11
CA LEU A 239 -3.25 -1.95 -7.89
C LEU A 239 -2.86 -0.53 -7.48
N HIS A 240 -2.82 -0.25 -6.18
CA HIS A 240 -2.41 1.05 -5.64
C HIS A 240 -0.99 1.45 -6.06
N LEU A 241 -0.04 0.52 -6.09
CA LEU A 241 1.32 0.80 -6.58
C LEU A 241 1.32 1.32 -8.03
N ARG A 242 0.43 0.81 -8.88
CA ARG A 242 0.29 1.30 -10.27
C ARG A 242 -0.31 2.69 -10.30
N GLU A 243 -1.37 2.92 -9.51
CA GLU A 243 -2.01 4.23 -9.39
C GLU A 243 -1.03 5.29 -8.87
N MET A 244 -0.14 4.91 -7.94
CA MET A 244 0.91 5.78 -7.42
C MET A 244 2.01 6.11 -8.44
N ASP A 245 2.36 5.16 -9.31
CA ASP A 245 3.28 5.42 -10.42
C ASP A 245 2.66 6.37 -11.45
N ASP A 246 1.38 6.20 -11.76
CA ASP A 246 0.64 7.07 -12.67
C ASP A 246 0.48 8.48 -12.07
N LEU A 247 0.13 8.58 -10.78
CA LEU A 247 0.04 9.85 -10.05
C LEU A 247 1.39 10.59 -10.04
N ARG A 248 2.50 9.86 -9.87
CA ARG A 248 3.84 10.46 -9.89
C ARG A 248 4.15 11.11 -11.24
N ARG A 249 3.69 10.52 -12.34
CA ARG A 249 3.85 11.08 -13.70
C ARG A 249 2.90 12.25 -13.93
N SER A 250 1.62 12.10 -13.60
CA SER A 250 0.61 13.12 -13.84
C SER A 250 0.81 14.37 -12.98
N SER A 251 1.28 14.22 -11.74
CA SER A 251 1.57 15.35 -10.82
C SER A 251 2.60 16.34 -11.37
N GLN A 252 3.47 15.93 -12.31
CA GLN A 252 4.38 16.86 -12.99
C GLN A 252 3.65 17.93 -13.81
N GLY A 253 2.41 17.68 -14.23
CA GLY A 253 1.56 18.65 -14.90
C GLY A 253 1.18 19.86 -14.02
N ALA A 254 1.28 19.74 -12.69
CA ALA A 254 0.99 20.84 -11.76
C ALA A 254 1.90 22.07 -11.97
N VAL A 255 3.06 21.88 -12.61
CA VAL A 255 3.96 22.99 -12.98
C VAL A 255 3.26 24.01 -13.89
N TYR A 256 2.35 23.56 -14.77
CA TYR A 256 1.58 24.45 -15.65
C TYR A 256 0.62 25.36 -14.87
N GLU A 257 0.14 24.90 -13.71
CA GLU A 257 -0.70 25.67 -12.78
C GLU A 257 0.12 26.49 -11.77
N GLN A 258 1.44 26.55 -11.92
CA GLN A 258 2.36 27.21 -10.98
C GLN A 258 2.29 26.65 -9.55
N LYS A 259 1.91 25.36 -9.42
CA LYS A 259 1.91 24.64 -8.14
C LYS A 259 3.10 23.71 -8.04
N ASP A 260 3.49 23.34 -6.82
CA ASP A 260 4.55 22.35 -6.59
C ASP A 260 4.02 20.92 -6.82
N PRO A 261 4.56 20.18 -7.81
CA PRO A 261 4.19 18.78 -8.07
C PRO A 261 4.29 17.86 -6.86
N LEU A 262 5.26 18.10 -5.96
CA LEU A 262 5.45 17.26 -4.78
C LEU A 262 4.31 17.45 -3.78
N VAL A 263 3.78 18.67 -3.66
CA VAL A 263 2.65 18.96 -2.78
C VAL A 263 1.39 18.29 -3.30
N ILE A 264 1.12 18.41 -4.61
CA ILE A 264 0.00 17.73 -5.26
C ILE A 264 0.11 16.21 -5.09
N TYR A 265 1.29 15.65 -5.37
CA TYR A 265 1.55 14.22 -5.17
C TYR A 265 1.26 13.78 -3.73
N LYS A 266 1.72 14.53 -2.72
CA LYS A 266 1.47 14.20 -1.30
C LYS A 266 -0.01 14.24 -0.91
N GLN A 267 -0.78 15.18 -1.46
CA GLN A 267 -2.21 15.30 -1.18
C GLN A 267 -3.00 14.17 -1.84
N GLU A 268 -2.82 13.99 -3.14
CA GLU A 268 -3.55 12.98 -3.92
C GLU A 268 -3.16 11.55 -3.48
N SER A 269 -1.89 11.31 -3.18
CA SER A 269 -1.44 9.99 -2.70
C SER A 269 -2.04 9.61 -1.36
N PHE A 270 -2.28 10.58 -0.48
CA PHE A 270 -2.98 10.34 0.79
C PHE A 270 -4.44 9.98 0.54
N HIS A 271 -5.09 10.65 -0.40
CA HIS A 271 -6.47 10.35 -0.77
C HIS A 271 -6.60 8.94 -1.37
N LEU A 272 -5.79 8.62 -2.39
CA LEU A 272 -5.74 7.28 -3.01
C LEU A 272 -5.48 6.19 -1.98
N PHE A 273 -4.53 6.40 -1.07
CA PHE A 273 -4.23 5.43 -0.02
C PHE A 273 -5.40 5.24 0.95
N SER A 274 -6.09 6.32 1.33
CA SER A 274 -7.26 6.26 2.21
C SER A 274 -8.41 5.48 1.55
N GLU A 275 -8.69 5.76 0.27
CA GLU A 275 -9.69 5.04 -0.52
C GLU A 275 -9.34 3.57 -0.68
N MET A 276 -8.07 3.26 -0.96
CA MET A 276 -7.58 1.89 -1.04
C MET A 276 -7.76 1.15 0.30
N ILE A 277 -7.46 1.77 1.43
CA ILE A 277 -7.67 1.16 2.77
C ILE A 277 -9.15 0.89 3.03
N GLU A 278 -10.03 1.85 2.73
CA GLU A 278 -11.48 1.68 2.90
C GLU A 278 -12.01 0.53 2.04
N LYS A 279 -11.62 0.50 0.75
CA LYS A 279 -11.96 -0.57 -0.18
C LYS A 279 -11.45 -1.93 0.30
N LEU A 280 -10.18 -2.00 0.71
CA LEU A 280 -9.55 -3.21 1.22
C LEU A 280 -10.30 -3.74 2.44
N ASN A 281 -10.61 -2.88 3.42
CA ASN A 281 -11.35 -3.28 4.62
C ASN A 281 -12.73 -3.84 4.24
N LYS A 282 -13.46 -3.16 3.35
CA LYS A 282 -14.79 -3.59 2.90
C LYS A 282 -14.75 -4.92 2.14
N GLU A 283 -13.77 -5.11 1.25
CA GLU A 283 -13.60 -6.36 0.49
C GLU A 283 -13.27 -7.54 1.41
N ILE A 284 -12.35 -7.37 2.36
CA ILE A 284 -12.00 -8.42 3.33
C ILE A 284 -13.22 -8.79 4.16
N ILE A 285 -13.86 -7.82 4.79
CA ILE A 285 -15.04 -8.06 5.63
C ILE A 285 -16.17 -8.70 4.82
N SER A 286 -16.48 -8.17 3.64
CA SER A 286 -17.52 -8.77 2.78
C SER A 286 -17.20 -10.23 2.43
N PHE A 287 -15.94 -10.56 2.14
CA PHE A 287 -15.57 -11.93 1.82
C PHE A 287 -15.67 -12.83 3.06
N LEU A 288 -15.20 -12.37 4.22
CA LEU A 288 -15.22 -13.16 5.45
C LEU A 288 -16.65 -13.48 5.92
N TYR A 289 -17.62 -12.58 5.71
CA TYR A 289 -19.04 -12.83 6.04
C TYR A 289 -19.74 -13.74 5.03
N LYS A 290 -19.43 -13.60 3.73
CA LYS A 290 -20.04 -14.41 2.66
C LYS A 290 -19.37 -15.77 2.47
N GLY A 291 -18.14 -15.90 2.92
CA GLY A 291 -17.30 -17.07 2.71
C GLY A 291 -17.95 -18.35 3.21
N GLU A 292 -18.04 -19.33 2.33
CA GLU A 292 -18.46 -20.68 2.65
C GLU A 292 -17.68 -21.70 1.81
N ILE A 293 -17.64 -22.95 2.31
CA ILE A 293 -17.12 -24.07 1.52
C ILE A 293 -18.20 -24.42 0.49
N PRO A 294 -17.88 -24.45 -0.82
CA PRO A 294 -18.81 -24.88 -1.85
C PRO A 294 -19.40 -26.26 -1.52
N ALA A 295 -20.72 -26.40 -1.68
CA ALA A 295 -21.43 -27.66 -1.51
C ALA A 295 -21.08 -28.68 -2.60
#